data_AF-A0A4Z2JBY5-F1
#
_entry.id   AF-A0A4Z2JBY5-F1
#
_cell.length_a   1.000
_cell.length_b   1.000
_cell.length_c   1.000
_cell.angle_alpha   90.00
_cell.angle_beta   90.00
_cell.angle_gamma   90.00
#
_symmetry.space_group_name_H-M   'P 1'
#
loop_
_entity.id
_entity.type
_entity.pdbx_description
1 polymer ?
#
loop_
_entity_poly.entity_id
_entity_poly.type
_entity_poly.pdbx_seq_one_letter_code
_entity_poly.pdbx_strand_id
1 'polypeptide(L)'
;MLQQDPQDLPVALMKSALKKKATVFRSLRQEPEDYTLQVNGRWDFIYGKHPMCQFKYIFSCLRNGQNPYLTMVHHSTIHRYQEEQGSMCSQVYKSRSLSRPPPLPLKKVRVQQAAVVSH
;
A
#
# COMPACT_ATOMS: atom_id res chain seq x y z
N MET A 1 16.83 3.77 -21.08
CA MET A 1 15.92 2.76 -20.49
C MET A 1 16.71 1.53 -20.03
N LEU A 2 16.09 0.61 -19.28
CA LEU A 2 16.64 -0.71 -18.96
C LEU A 2 15.78 -1.75 -19.70
N GLN A 3 16.41 -2.75 -20.30
CA GLN A 3 15.73 -3.89 -20.92
C GLN A 3 15.96 -5.11 -20.02
N GLN A 4 14.88 -5.79 -19.63
CA GLN A 4 14.91 -7.01 -18.81
C GLN A 4 13.98 -8.05 -19.42
N ASP A 5 14.28 -9.33 -19.19
CA ASP A 5 13.41 -10.40 -19.64
C ASP A 5 12.13 -10.42 -18.79
N PRO A 6 10.93 -10.57 -19.37
CA PRO A 6 9.69 -10.70 -18.60
C PRO A 6 9.68 -11.89 -17.61
N GLN A 7 10.52 -12.92 -17.83
CA GLN A 7 10.70 -14.06 -16.94
C GLN A 7 11.67 -13.79 -15.79
N ASP A 8 12.45 -12.72 -15.86
CA ASP A 8 13.39 -12.37 -14.79
C ASP A 8 12.64 -12.03 -13.49
N LEU A 9 13.35 -12.19 -12.37
CA LEU A 9 12.86 -11.78 -11.06
C LEU A 9 13.06 -10.26 -10.84
N PRO A 10 12.24 -9.62 -9.99
CA PRO A 10 12.39 -8.20 -9.64
C PRO A 10 13.82 -7.80 -9.22
N VAL A 11 14.53 -8.70 -8.53
CA VAL A 11 15.90 -8.48 -8.07
C VAL A 11 16.89 -8.28 -9.23
N ALA A 12 16.68 -8.91 -10.38
CA ALA A 12 17.55 -8.75 -11.55
C ALA A 12 17.44 -7.32 -12.12
N LEU A 13 16.22 -6.78 -12.18
CA LEU A 13 15.97 -5.39 -12.57
C LEU A 13 16.63 -4.42 -11.59
N MET A 14 16.49 -4.65 -10.29
CA MET A 14 17.13 -3.81 -9.26
C MET A 14 18.65 -3.85 -9.35
N LYS A 15 19.27 -5.04 -9.54
CA LYS A 15 20.70 -5.18 -9.77
C LYS A 15 21.17 -4.36 -10.99
N SER A 16 20.43 -4.45 -12.08
CA SER A 16 20.73 -3.71 -13.32
C SER A 16 20.63 -2.20 -13.11
N ALA A 17 19.59 -1.75 -12.40
CA ALA A 17 19.38 -0.34 -12.06
C ALA A 17 20.47 0.21 -11.13
N LEU A 18 20.85 -0.55 -10.09
CA LEU A 18 21.91 -0.18 -9.16
C LEU A 18 23.29 -0.14 -9.83
N LYS A 19 23.60 -1.11 -10.70
CA LYS A 19 24.82 -1.10 -11.52
C LYS A 19 24.89 0.15 -12.39
N LYS A 20 23.77 0.50 -13.04
CA LYS A 20 23.68 1.73 -13.85
C LYS A 20 23.84 2.98 -12.99
N LYS A 21 23.17 3.07 -11.83
CA LYS A 21 23.29 4.20 -10.90
C LYS A 21 24.73 4.37 -10.42
N ALA A 22 25.38 3.29 -9.98
CA ALA A 22 26.79 3.32 -9.55
C ALA A 22 27.73 3.83 -10.65
N THR A 23 27.47 3.47 -11.90
CA THR A 23 28.28 3.90 -13.05
C THR A 23 28.04 5.38 -13.38
N VAL A 24 26.77 5.80 -13.44
CA VAL A 24 26.38 7.17 -13.81
C VAL A 24 26.77 8.20 -12.74
N PHE A 25 26.57 7.85 -11.46
CA PHE A 25 26.82 8.76 -10.34
C PHE A 25 28.17 8.55 -9.67
N ARG A 26 28.99 7.59 -10.14
CA ARG A 26 30.24 7.16 -9.49
C ARG A 26 30.05 6.90 -7.98
N SER A 27 28.92 6.30 -7.62
CA SER A 27 28.53 6.07 -6.23
C SER A 27 28.97 4.69 -5.74
N LEU A 28 28.96 4.51 -4.42
CA LEU A 28 29.16 3.20 -3.79
C LEU A 28 28.11 2.19 -4.27
N ARG A 29 28.52 0.91 -4.29
CA ARG A 29 27.61 -0.21 -4.51
C ARG A 29 26.59 -0.25 -3.38
N GLN A 30 25.33 -0.45 -3.75
CA GLN A 30 24.21 -0.65 -2.85
C GLN A 30 23.67 -2.05 -3.13
N GLU A 31 23.07 -2.68 -2.12
CA GLU A 31 22.50 -4.02 -2.25
C GLU A 31 21.05 -3.94 -2.75
N PRO A 32 20.65 -4.76 -3.74
CA PRO A 32 19.28 -4.77 -4.25
C PRO A 32 18.26 -5.22 -3.21
N GLU A 33 18.70 -5.96 -2.18
CA GLU A 33 17.88 -6.42 -1.06
C GLU A 33 17.40 -5.28 -0.15
N ASP A 34 18.01 -4.09 -0.22
CA ASP A 34 17.58 -2.90 0.53
C ASP A 34 16.47 -2.10 -0.18
N TYR A 35 16.05 -2.54 -1.36
CA TYR A 35 15.11 -1.85 -2.21
C TYR A 35 13.89 -2.71 -2.55
N THR A 36 12.79 -2.01 -2.81
CA THR A 36 11.58 -2.56 -3.42
C THR A 36 11.18 -1.70 -4.61
N LEU A 37 10.53 -2.30 -5.61
CA LEU A 37 10.00 -1.59 -6.77
C LEU A 37 8.57 -1.12 -6.48
N GLN A 38 8.31 0.17 -6.64
CA GLN A 38 6.97 0.77 -6.57
C GLN A 38 6.49 1.13 -7.97
N VAL A 39 5.22 0.90 -8.26
CA VAL A 39 4.57 1.41 -9.48
C VAL A 39 4.45 2.93 -9.38
N ASN A 40 4.96 3.65 -10.38
CA ASN A 40 5.03 5.10 -10.31
C ASN A 40 3.63 5.72 -10.10
N GLY A 41 3.51 6.62 -9.13
CA GLY A 41 2.26 7.30 -8.78
C GLY A 41 1.21 6.41 -8.09
N ARG A 42 1.55 5.19 -7.67
CA ARG A 42 0.62 4.25 -7.02
C ARG A 42 1.21 3.66 -5.75
N TRP A 43 0.35 3.31 -4.81
CA TRP A 43 0.70 2.55 -3.59
C TRP A 43 0.76 1.03 -3.88
N ASP A 44 1.30 0.66 -5.04
CA ASP A 44 1.46 -0.72 -5.49
C ASP A 44 2.95 -1.06 -5.56
N PHE A 45 3.34 -2.21 -5.03
CA PHE A 45 4.73 -2.65 -4.95
C PHE A 45 4.94 -4.00 -5.62
N ILE A 46 6.13 -4.19 -6.18
CA ILE A 46 6.59 -5.40 -6.87
C ILE A 46 7.77 -5.95 -6.07
N TYR A 47 7.59 -7.13 -5.49
CA TYR A 47 8.56 -7.81 -4.63
C TYR A 47 8.36 -9.32 -4.65
N GLY A 48 9.26 -10.06 -4.02
CA GLY A 48 9.21 -11.51 -3.93
C GLY A 48 9.95 -12.24 -5.06
N LYS A 49 9.71 -13.55 -5.16
CA LYS A 49 10.42 -14.46 -6.08
C LYS A 49 9.50 -14.94 -7.21
N HIS A 50 8.77 -13.99 -7.81
CA HIS A 50 7.89 -14.25 -8.93
C HIS A 50 8.45 -13.57 -10.19
N PRO A 51 8.34 -14.18 -11.38
CA PRO A 51 8.68 -13.55 -12.64
C PRO A 51 7.95 -12.22 -12.85
N MET A 52 8.62 -11.26 -13.49
CA MET A 52 8.06 -9.92 -13.76
C MET A 52 6.72 -9.96 -14.49
N CYS A 53 6.52 -10.88 -15.43
CA CYS A 53 5.28 -11.00 -16.19
C CYS A 53 4.06 -11.46 -15.37
N GLN A 54 4.25 -11.97 -14.14
CA GLN A 54 3.14 -12.40 -13.28
C GLN A 54 2.48 -11.24 -12.52
N PHE A 55 3.17 -10.10 -12.41
CA PHE A 55 2.61 -8.93 -11.74
C PHE A 55 1.59 -8.27 -12.66
N LYS A 56 0.36 -8.07 -12.17
CA LYS A 56 -0.77 -7.51 -12.94
C LYS A 56 -0.41 -6.23 -13.71
N TYR A 57 0.34 -5.33 -13.08
CA TYR A 57 0.79 -4.09 -13.72
C TYR A 57 1.71 -4.35 -14.92
N ILE A 58 2.74 -5.18 -14.72
CA ILE A 58 3.70 -5.52 -15.77
C ILE A 58 3.01 -6.27 -16.91
N PHE A 59 2.18 -7.25 -16.59
CA PHE A 59 1.39 -7.98 -17.58
C PHE A 59 0.52 -7.03 -18.44
N SER A 60 -0.15 -6.07 -17.81
CA SER A 60 -0.94 -5.06 -18.51
C SER A 60 -0.08 -4.18 -19.42
N CYS A 61 1.08 -3.73 -18.95
CA CYS A 61 2.04 -2.97 -19.75
C CYS A 61 2.49 -3.77 -20.99
N LEU A 62 2.88 -5.03 -20.82
CA LEU A 62 3.28 -5.91 -21.93
C LEU A 62 2.15 -6.09 -22.94
N ARG A 63 0.92 -6.38 -22.48
CA ARG A 63 -0.25 -6.57 -23.35
C ARG A 63 -0.58 -5.32 -24.17
N ASN A 64 -0.39 -4.13 -23.60
CA ASN A 64 -0.73 -2.86 -24.23
C ASN A 64 0.47 -2.20 -24.94
N GLY A 65 1.62 -2.88 -25.05
CA GLY A 65 2.84 -2.32 -25.64
C GLY A 65 3.39 -1.09 -24.91
N GLN A 66 3.11 -0.96 -23.61
CA GLN A 66 3.54 0.16 -22.78
C GLN A 66 4.79 -0.19 -21.98
N ASN A 67 5.66 0.79 -21.77
CA ASN A 67 6.80 0.62 -20.87
C ASN A 67 6.35 0.77 -19.40
N PRO A 68 6.66 -0.20 -18.52
CA PRO A 68 6.35 -0.06 -17.10
C PRO A 68 7.23 1.03 -16.47
N TYR A 69 6.61 1.89 -15.65
CA TYR A 69 7.30 2.95 -14.91
C TYR A 69 7.37 2.56 -13.44
N LEU A 70 8.57 2.29 -12.96
CA LEU A 70 8.83 1.84 -11.60
C LEU A 70 9.83 2.75 -10.91
N THR A 71 9.64 2.96 -9.62
CA THR A 71 10.55 3.69 -8.74
C THR A 71 11.15 2.73 -7.73
N MET A 72 12.48 2.73 -7.60
CA MET A 72 13.13 2.00 -6.51
C MET A 72 13.00 2.78 -5.20
N VAL A 73 12.44 2.13 -4.18
CA VAL A 73 12.22 2.71 -2.85
C VAL A 73 13.05 1.93 -1.84
N HIS A 74 13.85 2.65 -1.05
CA HIS A 74 14.67 2.04 0.01
C HIS A 74 13.79 1.64 1.20
N HIS A 75 14.18 0.57 1.91
CA HIS A 75 13.43 0.04 3.05
C HIS A 75 13.23 1.07 4.18
N SER A 76 14.18 1.96 4.42
CA SER A 76 14.01 3.03 5.42
C SER A 76 12.82 3.95 5.10
N THR A 77 12.56 4.20 3.81
CA THR A 77 11.42 5.02 3.38
C THR A 77 10.11 4.28 3.62
N ILE A 78 10.07 2.97 3.33
CA ILE A 78 8.90 2.12 3.57
C ILE A 78 8.61 2.05 5.07
N HIS A 79 9.63 1.82 5.90
CA HIS A 79 9.51 1.79 7.35
C HIS A 79 8.95 3.11 7.90
N ARG A 80 9.47 4.24 7.41
CA ARG A 80 8.97 5.57 7.79
C ARG A 80 7.49 5.74 7.46
N TYR A 81 7.03 5.29 6.28
CA TYR A 81 5.61 5.33 5.94
C TYR A 81 4.75 4.45 6.85
N GLN A 82 5.27 3.30 7.29
CA GLN A 82 4.57 2.42 8.23
C GLN A 82 4.44 3.06 9.61
N GLU A 83 5.49 3.72 10.11
CA GLU A 83 5.46 4.48 11.35
C GLU A 83 4.49 5.68 11.27
N GLU A 84 4.56 6.45 10.19
CA GLU A 84 3.67 7.58 9.93
C GLU A 84 2.20 7.12 9.91
N GLN A 85 1.85 6.06 9.17
CA GLN A 85 0.48 5.52 9.18
C GLN A 85 0.08 4.88 10.51
N GLY A 86 0.98 4.14 11.15
CA GLY A 86 0.73 3.46 12.42
C GLY A 86 0.50 4.43 13.58
N SER A 87 1.22 5.55 13.60
CA SER A 87 1.02 6.64 14.56
C SER A 87 -0.31 7.38 14.35
N MET A 88 -0.70 7.62 13.09
CA MET A 88 -1.99 8.22 12.75
C MET A 88 -3.17 7.31 13.12
N CYS A 89 -3.10 6.02 12.77
CA CYS A 89 -4.08 5.02 13.21
C CYS A 89 -4.13 4.97 14.74
N SER A 90 -2.97 5.17 15.37
CA SER A 90 -2.87 5.16 16.83
C SER A 90 -3.60 6.31 17.51
N GLN A 91 -3.41 7.51 16.98
CA GLN A 91 -4.09 8.70 17.46
C GLN A 91 -5.60 8.63 17.20
N VAL A 92 -6.02 8.03 16.08
CA VAL A 92 -7.44 7.82 15.74
C VAL A 92 -8.11 6.83 16.70
N TYR A 93 -7.43 5.76 17.16
CA TYR A 93 -8.02 4.87 18.17
C TYR A 93 -8.17 5.55 19.54
N LYS A 94 -7.21 6.40 19.95
CA LYS A 94 -7.30 7.15 21.23
C LYS A 94 -8.38 8.24 21.16
N SER A 95 -8.61 8.81 19.98
CA SER A 95 -9.65 9.83 19.80
C SER A 95 -11.05 9.21 19.75
N ARG A 96 -11.20 7.97 19.25
CA ARG A 96 -12.50 7.25 19.22
C ARG A 96 -12.92 6.67 20.57
N SER A 97 -11.97 6.38 21.48
CA SER A 97 -12.32 5.93 22.83
C SER A 97 -12.88 7.04 23.72
N LEU A 98 -12.64 8.31 23.37
CA LEU A 98 -13.19 9.48 24.08
C LEU A 98 -14.57 9.91 23.59
N SER A 99 -14.99 9.47 22.39
CA SER A 99 -16.37 9.66 21.94
C SER A 99 -17.24 8.52 22.45
N ARG A 100 -17.87 8.70 23.61
CA ARG A 100 -19.01 7.86 24.01
C ARG A 100 -20.01 7.89 22.85
N PRO A 101 -20.49 6.74 22.32
CA PRO A 101 -21.45 6.76 21.23
C PRO A 101 -22.64 7.64 21.63
N PRO A 102 -23.18 8.45 20.71
CA PRO A 102 -24.32 9.31 21.02
C PRO A 102 -25.42 8.44 21.63
N PRO A 103 -26.08 8.89 22.71
CA PRO A 103 -27.07 8.09 23.40
C PRO A 103 -28.15 7.66 22.39
N LEU A 104 -28.45 6.37 22.37
CA LEU A 104 -29.47 5.81 21.51
C LEU A 104 -30.82 6.49 21.82
N PRO A 105 -31.61 6.86 20.79
CA PRO A 105 -32.93 7.43 21.02
C PRO A 105 -33.78 6.47 21.85
N LEU A 106 -34.31 6.96 22.97
CA LEU A 106 -35.17 6.19 23.86
C LEU A 106 -36.40 5.70 23.08
N LYS A 107 -36.55 4.39 22.98
CA LYS A 107 -37.71 3.75 22.35
C LYS A 107 -38.96 4.15 23.15
N LYS A 108 -39.84 4.97 22.58
CA LYS A 108 -41.16 5.29 23.18
C LYS A 108 -41.94 4.00 23.34
N VAL A 109 -42.04 3.52 24.58
CA VAL A 109 -42.98 2.45 24.94
C VAL A 109 -44.38 3.07 24.80
N ARG A 110 -45.16 2.64 23.81
CA ARG A 110 -46.59 2.95 23.77
C ARG A 110 -47.24 2.13 24.88
N VAL A 111 -47.58 2.78 25.99
CA VAL A 111 -48.53 2.22 26.95
C VAL A 111 -49.89 2.23 26.24
N GLN A 112 -50.39 1.05 25.87
CA GLN A 112 -51.77 0.90 25.43
C GLN A 112 -52.65 1.18 26.65
N GLN A 113 -53.39 2.29 26.62
CA GLN A 113 -54.47 2.52 27.56
C GLN A 113 -55.58 1.52 27.25
N ALA A 114 -55.74 0.53 28.12
CA ALA A 114 -56.96 -0.27 28.18
C ALA A 114 -58.08 0.66 28.63
N ALA A 115 -59.03 0.95 27.73
CA ALA A 115 -60.25 1.64 28.08
C ALA A 115 -61.08 0.72 28.97
N VAL A 116 -61.23 1.12 30.23
CA VAL A 116 -62.24 0.58 31.14
C VAL A 116 -63.57 1.17 30.68
N VAL A 117 -64.42 0.36 30.04
CA VAL A 117 -65.81 0.74 29.78
C VAL A 117 -66.61 0.37 31.04
N SER A 118 -67.16 1.39 31.69
CA SER A 118 -68.18 1.27 32.72
C SER A 118 -69.53 1.76 32.17
N HIS A 119 -70.58 1.04 32.59
CA HIS A 119 -72.03 1.20 32.37
C HIS A 119 -72.63 0.53 31.14
#